data_AF-A0A1W9SM08-F1
#
_entry.id   AF-A0A1W9SM08-F1
#
_cell.length_a   1.000
_cell.length_b   1.000
_cell.length_c   1.000
_cell.angle_alpha   90.00
_cell.angle_beta   90.00
_cell.angle_gamma   90.00
#
_symmetry.space_group_name_H-M   'P 1'
#
loop_
_entity.id
_entity.type
_entity.pdbx_description
1 polymer ?
#
loop_
_entity_poly.entity_id
_entity_poly.type
_entity_poly.pdbx_seq_one_letter_code
_entity_poly.pdbx_strand_id
1 'polypeptide(L)' 'APFDAIIVTCSPTHIPEKLKEQLDEGGLMIIPVGPQFSQELVLLKKKNGKIKQTDVISVRFVPMKDNKGKTY' A
#
# COMPACT_ATOMS: atom_id res chain seq x y z
N ALA A 1 -5.62 11.76 -9.04
CA ALA A 1 -4.70 10.70 -9.49
C ALA A 1 -3.78 11.22 -10.58
N PRO A 2 -2.47 10.95 -10.49
CA PRO A 2 -1.62 10.98 -11.68
C PRO A 2 -0.75 9.71 -11.88
N PHE A 3 -0.80 8.71 -10.99
CA PHE A 3 0.14 7.58 -11.04
C PHE A 3 -0.51 6.30 -11.60
N ASP A 4 0.10 5.74 -12.64
CA ASP A 4 -0.21 4.40 -13.16
C ASP A 4 0.22 3.29 -12.22
N ALA A 5 1.33 3.51 -11.50
CA ALA A 5 1.93 2.56 -10.59
C ALA A 5 2.48 3.23 -9.33
N ILE A 6 2.23 2.63 -8.16
CA ILE A 6 2.82 3.03 -6.89
C ILE A 6 3.48 1.81 -6.24
N ILE A 7 4.76 1.92 -5.90
CA ILE A 7 5.50 0.86 -5.20
C ILE A 7 5.88 1.40 -3.82
N VAL A 8 5.41 0.74 -2.77
CA VAL A 8 5.71 1.13 -1.39
C VAL A 8 6.70 0.13 -0.80
N THR A 9 7.85 0.63 -0.34
CA THR A 9 8.98 -0.18 0.17
C THR A 9 9.12 -0.11 1.69
N CYS A 10 8.04 0.21 2.39
CA CYS A 10 7.90 0.16 3.85
C CYS A 10 6.48 -0.25 4.23
N SER A 11 6.32 -0.91 5.38
CA SER A 11 5.03 -1.48 5.80
C SER A 11 4.29 -0.54 6.75
N PRO A 12 3.19 0.08 6.32
CA PRO A 12 2.22 0.66 7.24
C PRO A 12 1.31 -0.41 7.88
N THR A 13 0.64 -0.03 8.96
CA THR A 13 -0.40 -0.83 9.63
C THR A 13 -1.68 -0.95 8.80
N HIS A 14 -1.93 0.03 7.93
CA HIS A 14 -3.07 0.09 7.01
C HIS A 14 -2.66 0.85 5.74
N ILE A 15 -3.36 0.63 4.63
CA ILE A 15 -3.05 1.30 3.36
C ILE A 15 -3.42 2.79 3.45
N PRO A 16 -2.48 3.73 3.23
CA PRO A 16 -2.77 5.16 3.26
C PRO A 16 -3.83 5.56 2.21
N GLU A 17 -4.92 6.20 2.62
CA GLU A 17 -6.00 6.64 1.71
C GLU A 17 -5.47 7.61 0.64
N LYS A 18 -4.55 8.51 1.00
CA LYS A 18 -3.92 9.44 0.06
C LYS A 18 -3.24 8.73 -1.11
N LEU A 19 -2.64 7.55 -0.90
CA LEU A 19 -2.03 6.79 -1.98
C LEU A 19 -3.08 6.16 -2.90
N LYS A 20 -4.23 5.72 -2.36
CA LYS A 20 -5.36 5.23 -3.17
C LYS A 20 -5.97 6.33 -4.04
N GLU A 21 -6.05 7.56 -3.51
CA GLU A 21 -6.54 8.74 -4.23
C GLU A 21 -5.61 9.17 -5.37
N GLN A 22 -4.30 9.01 -5.18
CA GLN A 22 -3.28 9.34 -6.17
C GLN A 22 -3.15 8.27 -7.27
N LEU A 23 -3.65 7.06 -7.06
CA LEU A 23 -3.67 6.00 -8.07
C LEU A 23 -4.68 6.28 -9.19
N ASP A 24 -4.25 6.17 -10.45
CA ASP A 24 -5.11 6.40 -11.61
C ASP A 24 -6.05 5.23 -11.88
N GLU A 25 -7.11 5.47 -12.66
CA GLU A 25 -8.05 4.43 -13.07
C GLU A 25 -7.33 3.36 -13.90
N GLY A 26 -7.44 2.09 -13.48
CA GLY A 26 -6.65 0.99 -14.04
C GLY A 26 -5.25 0.82 -13.43
N GLY A 27 -4.78 1.80 -12.66
CA GLY A 27 -3.47 1.79 -12.01
C GLY A 27 -3.30 0.71 -10.95
N LEU A 28 -2.04 0.40 -10.64
CA LEU A 28 -1.62 -0.65 -9.72
C LEU A 28 -0.82 -0.09 -8.53
N MET A 29 -1.02 -0.66 -7.34
CA MET A 29 -0.14 -0.41 -6.20
C MET A 29 0.28 -1.71 -5.56
N ILE A 30 1.58 -1.88 -5.32
CA ILE A 30 2.12 -2.98 -4.52
C ILE A 30 2.64 -2.41 -3.20
N ILE A 31 2.16 -2.95 -2.08
CA ILE A 31 2.44 -2.41 -0.74
C ILE A 31 2.47 -3.54 0.29
N PRO A 32 3.52 -3.65 1.14
CA PRO A 32 3.48 -4.50 2.31
C PRO A 32 2.57 -3.87 3.38
N VAL A 33 1.69 -4.65 4.01
CA VAL A 33 0.76 -4.14 5.03
C VAL A 33 0.80 -5.05 6.24
N GLY A 34 0.87 -4.46 7.43
CA GLY A 34 0.81 -5.17 8.71
C GLY A 34 1.90 -4.78 9.70
N PRO A 35 1.85 -5.32 10.93
CA PRO A 35 2.87 -5.09 11.95
C PRO A 35 4.21 -5.75 11.57
N GLN A 36 5.30 -5.32 12.20
CA GLN A 36 6.70 -5.68 11.85
C GLN A 36 6.97 -7.17 11.61
N PHE A 37 6.27 -8.08 12.29
CA PHE A 37 6.50 -9.52 12.20
C PHE A 37 5.39 -10.31 11.48
N SER A 38 4.35 -9.62 11.00
CA SER A 38 3.20 -10.24 10.30
C SER A 38 2.72 -9.29 9.21
N GLN A 39 3.50 -9.19 8.13
CA GLN A 39 3.17 -8.36 6.97
C GLN A 39 2.83 -9.23 5.78
N GLU A 40 1.84 -8.78 5.00
CA GLU A 40 1.47 -9.39 3.73
C GLU A 40 1.74 -8.38 2.62
N LEU A 41 2.33 -8.82 1.52
CA LEU A 41 2.45 -8.02 0.32
C LEU A 41 1.11 -8.03 -0.40
N VAL A 42 0.58 -6.85 -0.66
CA VAL A 42 -0.76 -6.68 -1.21
C VAL A 42 -0.69 -5.93 -2.53
N LEU A 43 -1.40 -6.44 -3.54
CA LEU A 43 -1.64 -5.77 -4.81
C LEU A 43 -3.01 -5.09 -4.78
N LEU A 44 -3.02 -3.79 -5.05
CA LEU A 44 -4.22 -3.01 -5.27
C LEU A 44 -4.35 -2.66 -6.74
N LYS A 45 -5.56 -2.78 -7.28
CA LYS A 45 -5.92 -2.30 -8.61
C LYS A 45 -7.13 -1.38 -8.51
N LYS A 46 -7.03 -0.18 -9.07
CA LYS A 46 -8.18 0.72 -9.18
C LYS A 46 -9.02 0.33 -10.40
N LYS A 47 -10.31 0.07 -10.17
CA LYS A 47 -11.28 -0.25 -11.22
C LYS A 47 -12.63 0.40 -10.92
N ASN A 48 -13.16 1.19 -11.84
CA ASN A 48 -14.39 1.96 -11.74
C ASN A 48 -14.43 2.82 -10.47
N GLY A 49 -13.33 3.51 -10.16
CA GLY A 49 -13.18 4.31 -8.95
C GLY A 49 -13.08 3.52 -7.64
N LYS A 50 -13.11 2.19 -7.68
CA LYS A 50 -13.00 1.31 -6.50
C LYS A 50 -11.65 0.61 -6.46
N ILE A 51 -11.14 0.37 -5.26
CA ILE A 51 -9.93 -0.44 -5.08
C ILE A 51 -10.31 -1.91 -4.96
N LYS A 52 -9.69 -2.75 -5.78
CA LYS A 52 -9.66 -4.20 -5.62
C LYS A 52 -8.33 -4.60 -5.01
N GLN A 53 -8.39 -5.38 -3.94
CA GLN A 53 -7.23 -5.88 -3.21
C GLN A 53 -6.99 -7.36 -3.50
N THR A 54 -5.72 -7.76 -3.55
CA THR A 54 -5.30 -9.16 -3.63
C THR A 54 -4.06 -9.36 -2.77
N ASP A 55 -4.12 -10.29 -1.84
CA ASP A 55 -2.98 -10.69 -1.03
C ASP A 55 -2.06 -11.58 -1.88
N VAL A 56 -0.75 -11.35 -1.80
CA VAL A 56 0.24 -11.94 -2.71
C VAL A 56 1.10 -12.97 -1.99
N ILE A 57 1.91 -12.50 -1.03
CA ILE A 57 2.86 -13.31 -0.25
C ILE A 57 3.22 -12.61 1.07
N SER A 58 3.59 -13.39 2.09
CA SER A 58 4.12 -12.85 3.33
C SER A 58 5.54 -12.29 3.15
N VAL A 59 5.82 -11.14 3.76
CA VAL A 59 7.09 -10.38 3.57
C VAL A 59 7.58 -9.77 4.88
N ARG A 60 8.81 -9.19 4.85
CA ARG A 60 9.38 -8.43 5.97
C ARG A 60 10.08 -7.16 5.46
N PHE A 61 9.40 -6.03 5.60
CA PHE A 61 9.86 -4.68 5.31
C PHE A 61 9.98 -3.86 6.60
N VAL A 62 10.76 -2.78 6.53
CA VAL A 62 10.83 -1.77 7.58
C VAL A 62 9.47 -1.07 7.79
N PRO A 63 9.15 -0.60 9.01
CA PRO A 63 7.89 0.09 9.25
C PRO A 63 7.84 1.44 8.53
N MET A 64 6.68 1.77 7.94
CA MET A 64 6.41 3.12 7.47
C MET A 64 6.24 4.04 8.69
N LYS A 65 6.86 5.23 8.64
CA LYS A 65 6.78 6.22 9.72
C LYS A 65 5.98 7.44 9.29
N ASP A 66 5.22 7.99 10.22
CA ASP A 66 4.63 9.32 10.07
C ASP A 66 5.68 10.43 10.29
N ASN A 67 5.27 11.68 10.12
CA ASN A 67 6.14 12.84 10.31
C ASN A 67 6.62 13.05 11.77
N LYS A 68 6.09 12.29 12.74
CA LYS A 68 6.49 12.30 14.15
C LYS A 68 7.34 11.07 14.51
N GLY A 69 7.67 10.21 13.55
CA GLY A 69 8.46 9.00 13.77
C GLY A 69 7.67 7.81 14.33
N LYS A 70 6.35 7.93 14.47
CA LYS A 70 5.48 6.81 14.87
C LYS A 70 5.22 5.90 13.68
N THR A 71 5.04 4.60 13.92
CA THR A 71 4.58 3.70 12.85
C THR A 71 3.23 4.15 12.33
N TYR A 72 3.13 4.27 11.01
CA TYR A 72 1.92 4.69 10.29
C TYR A 72 0.83 3.62 10.36
#